data_AF-A0AAV0G2J9-F1
#
_entry.id   AF-A0AAV0G2J9-F1
#
_cell.length_a   1.000
_cell.length_b   1.000
_cell.length_c   1.000
_cell.angle_alpha   90.00
_cell.angle_beta   90.00
_cell.angle_gamma   90.00
#
_symmetry.space_group_name_H-M   'P 1'
#
loop_
_entity.id
_entity.type
_entity.pdbx_description
1 polymer ?
#
loop_
_entity_poly.entity_id
_entity_poly.type
_entity_poly.pdbx_seq_one_letter_code
_entity_poly.pdbx_strand_id
1 'polypeptide(L)'
;MLLGEFGKDANEPDFTVANRDNFMRTAYAAVYSSAKTGGAASGSLFWQMMVEDLPNYQDGLSIILSQNTSTNDLIYQESQRLAGLRKMYAGLKNTEWKKKKTMGVAAREIHGNGNSN
;
A
#
# COMPACT_ATOMS: atom_id res chain seq x y z
N MET A 1 0.66 -10.45 -0.86
CA MET A 1 -0.50 -10.54 -1.76
C MET A 1 -0.84 -9.13 -2.22
N LEU A 2 -1.12 -8.98 -3.51
CA LEU A 2 -1.63 -7.75 -4.10
C LEU A 2 -3.10 -8.00 -4.48
N LEU A 3 -4.01 -7.09 -4.12
CA LEU A 3 -5.34 -7.06 -4.77
C LEU A 3 -5.15 -6.46 -6.17
N GLY A 4 -4.96 -7.33 -7.15
CA GLY A 4 -4.46 -6.93 -8.48
C GLY A 4 -5.44 -6.11 -9.31
N GLU A 5 -6.74 -6.29 -9.13
CA GLU A 5 -7.78 -5.59 -9.89
C GLU A 5 -9.01 -5.43 -9.02
N PHE A 6 -9.57 -4.22 -9.02
CA PHE A 6 -10.89 -3.92 -8.45
C PHE A 6 -11.39 -2.57 -8.97
N GLY A 7 -12.71 -2.39 -9.04
CA GLY A 7 -13.37 -1.15 -9.46
C GLY A 7 -14.88 -1.25 -9.29
N LYS A 8 -15.58 -0.13 -9.49
CA LYS A 8 -17.06 -0.07 -9.51
C LYS A 8 -17.48 0.38 -10.89
N ASP A 9 -18.29 -0.43 -11.56
CA ASP A 9 -18.72 -0.23 -12.94
C ASP A 9 -19.72 0.94 -13.03
N ALA A 10 -19.39 1.93 -13.86
CA ALA A 10 -20.20 3.10 -14.15
C ALA A 10 -21.41 2.81 -15.03
N ASN A 11 -21.46 1.64 -15.68
CA ASN A 11 -22.59 1.20 -16.49
C ASN A 11 -23.70 0.58 -15.64
N GLU A 12 -23.49 0.36 -14.34
CA GLU A 12 -24.52 -0.18 -13.47
C GLU A 12 -25.66 0.83 -13.27
N PRO A 13 -26.94 0.41 -13.24
CA PRO A 13 -28.09 1.32 -13.18
C PRO A 13 -28.12 2.23 -11.94
N ASP A 14 -27.50 1.80 -10.84
CA ASP A 14 -27.44 2.52 -9.57
C ASP A 14 -26.11 3.27 -9.38
N PHE A 15 -25.32 3.43 -10.45
CA PHE A 15 -24.01 4.05 -10.34
C PHE A 15 -24.11 5.50 -9.87
N THR A 16 -23.31 5.79 -8.86
CA THR A 16 -22.96 7.15 -8.44
C THR A 16 -21.49 7.19 -8.09
N VAL A 17 -20.85 8.37 -8.20
CA VAL A 17 -19.48 8.56 -7.73
C VAL A 17 -19.35 8.20 -6.24
N ALA A 18 -20.38 8.47 -5.43
CA ALA A 18 -20.43 8.09 -4.03
C ALA A 18 -20.39 6.57 -3.81
N ASN A 19 -21.12 5.80 -4.65
CA ASN A 19 -21.09 4.34 -4.59
C ASN A 19 -19.71 3.78 -4.96
N ARG A 20 -19.06 4.35 -5.98
CA ARG A 20 -17.66 4.00 -6.31
C ARG A 20 -16.71 4.34 -5.17
N ASP A 21 -16.81 5.53 -4.61
CA ASP A 21 -15.96 5.98 -3.50
C ASP A 21 -16.11 5.08 -2.27
N ASN A 22 -17.34 4.67 -1.95
CA ASN A 22 -17.61 3.75 -0.84
C ASN A 22 -17.01 2.36 -1.09
N PHE A 23 -17.16 1.84 -2.31
CA PHE A 23 -16.55 0.58 -2.72
C PHE A 23 -15.02 0.64 -2.63
N MET A 24 -14.39 1.67 -3.22
CA MET A 24 -12.95 1.87 -3.20
C MET A 24 -12.43 2.00 -1.76
N ARG A 25 -13.11 2.79 -0.92
CA ARG A 25 -12.76 2.98 0.49
C ARG A 25 -12.76 1.67 1.26
N THR A 26 -13.72 0.80 1.00
CA THR A 26 -13.83 -0.52 1.64
C THR A 26 -12.65 -1.42 1.25
N ALA A 27 -12.34 -1.50 -0.05
CA ALA A 27 -11.20 -2.27 -0.55
C ALA A 27 -9.87 -1.76 0.03
N TYR A 28 -9.65 -0.45 0.00
CA TYR A 28 -8.46 0.19 0.57
C TYR A 28 -8.35 -0.06 2.08
N ALA A 29 -9.44 0.08 2.84
CA ALA A 29 -9.43 -0.17 4.27
C ALA A 29 -9.05 -1.62 4.63
N ALA A 30 -9.52 -2.60 3.85
CA ALA A 30 -9.18 -4.01 4.04
C ALA A 30 -7.68 -4.25 3.78
N VAL A 31 -7.16 -3.71 2.68
CA VAL A 31 -5.74 -3.81 2.29
C VAL A 31 -4.84 -3.13 3.32
N TYR A 32 -5.15 -1.90 3.71
CA TYR A 32 -4.41 -1.15 4.72
C TYR A 32 -4.38 -1.89 6.07
N SER A 33 -5.52 -2.44 6.51
CA SER A 33 -5.62 -3.14 7.80
C SER A 33 -4.75 -4.39 7.82
N SER A 34 -4.73 -5.15 6.72
CA SER A 34 -3.81 -6.28 6.55
C SER A 34 -2.36 -5.81 6.56
N ALA A 35 -2.01 -4.81 5.75
CA ALA A 35 -0.64 -4.32 5.62
C ALA A 35 -0.10 -3.76 6.95
N LYS A 36 -0.93 -3.01 7.69
CA LYS A 36 -0.57 -2.39 8.98
C LYS A 36 -0.23 -3.42 10.06
N THR A 37 -0.83 -4.60 10.00
CA THR A 37 -0.62 -5.68 10.96
C THR A 37 0.45 -6.67 10.51
N GLY A 38 1.11 -6.42 9.37
CA GLY A 38 2.08 -7.35 8.77
C GLY A 38 1.43 -8.58 8.13
N GLY A 39 0.14 -8.50 7.82
CA GLY A 39 -0.64 -9.55 7.17
C GLY A 39 -0.31 -9.73 5.69
N ALA A 40 -1.04 -10.64 5.05
CA ALA A 40 -0.73 -11.08 3.69
C ALA A 40 -0.99 -10.02 2.61
N ALA A 41 -1.97 -9.12 2.77
CA ALA A 41 -2.27 -8.10 1.76
C ALA A 41 -1.40 -6.85 1.99
N SER A 42 -0.64 -6.45 0.97
CA SER A 42 0.37 -5.39 1.05
C SER A 42 0.12 -4.21 0.11
N GLY A 43 -0.95 -4.28 -0.69
CA GLY A 43 -1.29 -3.24 -1.66
C GLY A 43 -2.45 -3.67 -2.55
N SER A 44 -2.83 -2.76 -3.44
CA SER A 44 -3.94 -2.93 -4.39
C SER A 44 -3.74 -2.09 -5.65
N LEU A 45 -4.36 -2.51 -6.75
CA LEU A 45 -4.40 -1.78 -8.01
C LEU A 45 -5.86 -1.65 -8.47
N PHE A 46 -6.34 -0.41 -8.57
CA PHE A 46 -7.66 -0.16 -9.12
C PHE A 46 -7.61 -0.30 -10.64
N TRP A 47 -8.69 -0.83 -11.20
CA TRP A 47 -8.87 -0.91 -12.64
C TRP A 47 -9.89 0.16 -13.04
N GLN A 48 -9.59 1.10 -13.93
CA GLN A 48 -8.25 1.49 -14.42
C GLN A 48 -8.13 3.01 -14.44
N MET A 49 -6.89 3.52 -14.48
CA MET A 49 -6.64 4.96 -14.65
C MET A 49 -6.67 5.30 -16.14
N MET A 50 -7.43 6.33 -16.50
CA MET A 50 -7.51 6.85 -17.87
C MET A 50 -7.18 8.34 -17.95
N VAL A 51 -6.80 8.78 -19.14
CA VAL A 51 -6.64 10.20 -19.49
C VAL A 51 -7.83 10.66 -20.34
N GLU A 52 -8.13 11.95 -20.31
CA GLU A 52 -9.34 12.55 -20.92
C GLU A 52 -9.50 12.25 -22.41
N ASP A 53 -8.40 12.26 -23.15
CA ASP A 53 -8.41 12.22 -24.62
C ASP A 53 -8.47 10.81 -25.23
N LEU A 54 -8.79 9.78 -24.44
CA LEU A 54 -8.81 8.38 -24.87
C LEU A 54 -10.17 7.68 -24.64
N PRO A 55 -11.30 8.22 -25.13
CA PRO A 55 -12.64 7.66 -24.86
C PRO A 55 -12.83 6.25 -25.42
N ASN A 56 -12.17 5.89 -26.53
CA ASN A 56 -12.30 4.56 -27.15
C ASN A 56 -11.65 3.43 -26.33
N TYR A 57 -10.89 3.78 -25.30
CA TYR A 57 -10.22 2.83 -24.42
C TYR A 57 -10.86 2.80 -23.02
N GLN A 58 -11.87 3.64 -22.79
CA GLN A 58 -12.60 3.65 -21.53
C GLN A 58 -13.55 2.45 -21.48
N ASP A 59 -13.50 1.76 -20.36
CA ASP A 59 -14.51 0.82 -19.91
C ASP A 59 -15.32 1.44 -18.77
N GLY A 60 -16.36 0.74 -18.31
CA GLY A 60 -17.17 1.20 -17.18
C GLY A 60 -16.39 1.37 -15.87
N LEU A 61 -15.18 0.82 -15.77
CA LEU A 61 -14.34 0.91 -14.58
C LEU A 61 -13.34 2.08 -14.63
N SER A 62 -13.29 2.79 -15.74
CA SER A 62 -12.30 3.84 -15.99
C SER A 62 -12.46 5.03 -15.04
N ILE A 63 -11.33 5.48 -14.49
CA ILE A 63 -11.24 6.64 -13.61
C ILE A 63 -10.30 7.67 -14.25
N ILE A 64 -10.86 8.82 -14.61
CA ILE A 64 -10.10 9.99 -15.03
C ILE A 64 -9.88 10.88 -13.80
N LEU A 65 -8.63 11.01 -13.36
CA LEU A 65 -8.30 11.67 -12.09
C LEU A 65 -8.68 13.16 -12.04
N SER A 66 -8.57 13.86 -13.16
CA SER A 66 -8.96 15.28 -13.29
C SER A 66 -10.46 15.53 -13.16
N GLN A 67 -11.29 14.53 -13.48
CA GLN A 67 -12.75 14.64 -13.44
C GLN A 67 -13.37 14.09 -12.14
N ASN A 68 -12.65 13.22 -11.43
CA ASN A 68 -13.17 12.49 -10.28
C ASN A 68 -12.44 12.89 -9.01
N THR A 69 -12.68 14.13 -8.54
CA THR A 69 -11.93 14.75 -7.43
C THR A 69 -11.99 13.92 -6.14
N SER A 70 -13.16 13.42 -5.75
CA SER A 70 -13.31 12.62 -4.53
C SER A 70 -12.65 11.23 -4.63
N THR A 71 -12.76 10.57 -5.78
CA THR A 71 -12.09 9.28 -6.03
C THR A 71 -10.57 9.45 -6.08
N ASN A 72 -10.08 10.54 -6.70
CA ASN A 72 -8.66 10.90 -6.73
C ASN A 72 -8.11 11.13 -5.32
N ASP A 73 -8.84 11.86 -4.47
CA ASP A 73 -8.46 12.08 -3.07
C ASP A 73 -8.35 10.77 -2.30
N LEU A 74 -9.24 9.80 -2.55
CA LEU A 74 -9.16 8.47 -1.94
C LEU A 74 -7.92 7.69 -2.37
N ILE A 75 -7.64 7.67 -3.67
CA ILE A 75 -6.44 7.03 -4.23
C ILE A 75 -5.17 7.65 -3.62
N TYR A 76 -5.13 8.99 -3.55
CA TYR A 76 -4.01 9.71 -2.96
C TYR A 76 -3.83 9.36 -1.47
N GLN A 77 -4.90 9.43 -0.68
CA GLN A 77 -4.86 9.15 0.76
C GLN A 77 -4.37 7.73 1.04
N GLU A 78 -4.87 6.72 0.32
CA GLU A 78 -4.43 5.35 0.52
C GLU A 78 -2.96 5.15 0.11
N SER A 79 -2.54 5.77 -1.00
CA SER A 79 -1.15 5.74 -1.44
C SER A 79 -0.20 6.28 -0.37
N GLN A 80 -0.56 7.40 0.27
CA GLN A 80 0.22 7.98 1.37
C GLN A 80 0.25 7.09 2.61
N ARG A 81 -0.87 6.44 2.95
CA ARG A 81 -0.98 5.52 4.08
C ARG A 81 -0.04 4.31 3.92
N LEU A 82 -0.07 3.65 2.76
CA LEU A 82 0.81 2.52 2.46
C LEU A 82 2.30 2.95 2.40
N ALA A 83 2.59 4.13 1.85
CA ALA A 83 3.94 4.70 1.88
C ALA A 83 4.45 4.93 3.32
N GLY A 84 3.56 5.37 4.22
CA GLY A 84 3.84 5.50 5.65
C GLY A 84 4.20 4.16 6.30
N LEU A 85 3.42 3.10 6.05
CA LEU A 85 3.73 1.75 6.53
C LEU A 85 5.08 1.24 6.00
N ARG A 86 5.36 1.47 4.70
CA ARG A 86 6.65 1.10 4.10
C ARG A 86 7.83 1.74 4.85
N LYS A 87 7.73 3.04 5.14
CA LYS A 87 8.77 3.77 5.92
C LYS A 87 8.91 3.23 7.33
N MET A 88 7.79 2.95 8.01
CA MET A 88 7.78 2.38 9.36
C MET A 88 8.50 1.02 9.39
N TYR A 89 8.13 0.09 8.51
CA TYR A 89 8.76 -1.23 8.46
C TYR A 89 10.23 -1.18 8.08
N ALA A 90 10.64 -0.26 7.21
CA ALA A 90 12.05 -0.03 6.91
C ALA A 90 12.82 0.46 8.14
N GLY A 91 12.23 1.37 8.92
CA GLY A 91 12.79 1.84 10.19
C GLY A 91 12.99 0.70 11.20
N LEU A 92 11.97 -0.14 11.40
CA LEU A 92 12.05 -1.31 12.29
C LEU A 92 13.16 -2.28 11.86
N LYS A 93 13.24 -2.62 10.58
CA LYS A 93 14.31 -3.49 10.04
C LYS A 93 15.70 -2.92 10.29
N ASN A 94 15.88 -1.61 10.11
CA ASN A 94 17.16 -0.96 10.37
C ASN A 94 17.55 -1.04 11.86
N THR A 95 16.59 -0.83 12.77
CA THR A 95 16.85 -0.95 14.21
C THR A 95 17.25 -2.38 14.61
N GLU A 96 16.56 -3.39 14.07
CA GLU A 96 16.88 -4.80 14.32
C GLU A 96 18.26 -5.18 13.77
N TRP A 97 18.61 -4.72 12.57
CA TRP A 97 19.94 -4.94 11.99
C TRP A 97 21.06 -4.33 12.85
N LYS A 98 20.87 -3.10 13.34
CA LYS A 98 21.83 -2.43 14.23
C LYS A 98 22.04 -3.21 15.53
N LYS A 99 20.96 -3.66 16.17
CA LYS A 99 21.05 -4.49 17.40
C LYS A 99 21.84 -5.77 17.17
N LYS A 100 21.52 -6.52 16.10
CA LYS A 100 22.24 -7.75 15.75
C LYS A 100 23.73 -7.53 15.52
N LYS A 101 24.09 -6.41 14.86
CA LYS A 101 25.49 -6.03 14.64
C LYS A 101 26.20 -5.76 15.96
N THR A 102 25.61 -4.97 16.85
CA THR A 102 26.20 -4.67 18.16
C THR A 102 26.37 -5.92 19.02
N MET A 103 25.35 -6.80 19.08
CA MET A 103 25.44 -8.07 19.81
C MET A 103 26.52 -8.99 19.23
N GLY A 104 26.65 -9.05 17.90
CA GLY A 104 27.71 -9.82 17.26
C GLY A 104 29.12 -9.30 17.54
N VAL A 105 29.29 -7.98 17.69
CA VAL A 105 30.55 -7.37 18.12
C VAL A 105 30.87 -7.75 19.57
N ALA A 106 29.91 -7.56 20.48
CA ALA A 106 30.08 -7.90 21.90
C ALA A 106 30.41 -9.40 22.10
N ALA A 107 29.75 -10.29 21.35
CA ALA A 107 30.02 -11.73 21.41
C ALA A 107 31.46 -12.09 20.96
N ARG A 108 32.02 -11.38 19.97
CA ARG A 108 33.40 -11.58 19.50
C ARG A 108 34.43 -11.08 20.50
N GLU A 109 34.16 -9.95 21.16
CA GLU A 109 35.04 -9.41 22.20
C GLU A 109 35.15 -10.37 23.41
N ILE A 110 34.02 -10.93 23.85
CA ILE A 110 34.00 -11.94 24.93
C ILE A 110 34.79 -13.19 24.54
N HIS A 111 34.64 -13.68 23.31
CA HIS A 111 35.34 -14.88 22.86
C HIS A 111 36.84 -14.65 22.62
N GLY A 112 37.23 -13.47 22.12
CA GLY A 112 38.64 -13.12 21.89
C GLY A 112 39.46 -12.93 23.16
N ASN A 113 38.84 -12.44 24.25
CA ASN A 113 39.51 -12.21 25.54
C ASN A 113 39.74 -13.49 26.36
N GLY A 114 39.14 -14.62 25.96
CA GLY A 114 39.30 -15.92 26.64
C GLY A 114 40.47 -16.76 26.14
N ASN A 115 41.16 -16.34 25.07
CA ASN A 115 42.20 -17.15 24.41
C ASN A 115 43.63 -16.61 24.62
N SER A 116 43.80 -15.70 25.58
CA SER A 116 45.09 -15.17 26.02
C SER A 116 45.49 -15.83 27.35
N ASN A 117 46.11 -17.01 27.29
CA ASN A 117 46.91 -17.63 28.36
C ASN A 117 47.95 -18.56 27.73
#